data_AF-A0A2H0A1G8-F1
#
_entry.id   AF-A0A2H0A1G8-F1
#
_cell.length_a   1.000
_cell.length_b   1.000
_cell.length_c   1.000
_cell.angle_alpha   90.00
_cell.angle_beta   90.00
_cell.angle_gamma   90.00
#
_symmetry.space_group_name_H-M   'P 1'
#
loop_
_entity.id
_entity.type
_entity.pdbx_description
1 polymer ?
#
loop_
_entity_poly.entity_id
_entity_poly.type
_entity_poly.pdbx_seq_one_letter_code
_entity_poly.pdbx_strand_id
1 'polypeptide(L)'
;MLIKKGLKYKLPVILLFVAVFLVLLTGDAVIASSGEGHGTAATKRWDYKLSTGEHDFTDTFRVMNFAVLAIALFFLLKKPVSQFLGDRIQNISQQLEELEAQKAAAEKKLAEYNEKLSTLSSESEKIIDQYRQQGIALKEKILEEAAAAAEKLEEQAMRTIDHEFAQARTQLEAEVFEKALAKAEEKIKKNITEQDQDMLVNEYLTKVVTN
;
A
#
# COMPACT_ATOMS: atom_id res chain seq x y z
N MET A 1 -23.24 7.23 -25.76
CA MET A 1 -23.82 6.76 -27.05
C MET A 1 -25.18 7.40 -27.42
N LEU A 2 -25.83 8.16 -26.53
CA LEU A 2 -27.21 8.65 -26.75
C LEU A 2 -27.34 10.04 -27.39
N ILE A 3 -26.30 10.89 -27.35
CA ILE A 3 -26.35 12.27 -27.91
C ILE A 3 -26.29 12.27 -29.45
N LYS A 4 -25.70 11.24 -30.09
CA LYS A 4 -25.62 11.14 -31.55
C LYS A 4 -26.96 10.76 -32.23
N LYS A 5 -27.95 10.24 -31.49
CA LYS A 5 -29.22 9.78 -32.09
C LYS A 5 -30.20 10.93 -32.36
N GLY A 6 -30.31 11.92 -31.46
CA GLY A 6 -31.24 13.05 -31.63
C GLY A 6 -30.87 13.99 -32.77
N LEU A 7 -29.58 14.16 -33.05
CA LEU A 7 -29.10 14.99 -34.16
C LEU A 7 -29.30 14.29 -35.51
N LYS A 8 -29.15 12.96 -35.58
CA LYS A 8 -29.32 12.17 -36.81
C LYS A 8 -30.72 12.25 -37.42
N TYR A 9 -31.77 12.46 -36.63
CA TYR A 9 -33.14 12.58 -37.13
C TYR A 9 -33.54 14.01 -37.49
N LYS A 10 -32.91 15.03 -36.89
CA LYS A 10 -33.19 16.44 -37.19
C LYS A 10 -32.31 17.02 -38.29
N LEU A 11 -31.09 16.50 -38.47
CA LEU A 11 -30.19 16.86 -39.56
C LEU A 11 -30.79 16.67 -40.96
N PRO A 12 -31.46 15.53 -41.30
CA PRO A 12 -32.08 15.36 -42.61
C PRO A 12 -33.29 16.28 -42.80
N VAL A 13 -34.03 16.62 -41.74
CA VAL A 13 -35.17 17.56 -41.82
C VAL A 13 -34.69 18.99 -42.07
N ILE A 14 -33.60 19.40 -41.41
CA ILE A 14 -32.96 20.70 -41.63
C ILE A 14 -32.33 20.76 -43.03
N LEU A 15 -31.63 19.71 -43.47
CA LEU A 15 -31.08 19.61 -44.82
C LEU A 15 -32.17 19.63 -45.89
N LEU A 16 -33.31 18.98 -45.65
CA LEU A 16 -34.44 18.96 -46.58
C LEU A 16 -35.09 20.33 -46.68
N PHE A 17 -35.24 21.07 -45.57
CA PHE A 17 -35.74 22.45 -45.61
C PHE A 17 -34.75 23.43 -46.23
N VAL A 18 -33.44 23.27 -46.01
CA VAL A 18 -32.40 24.06 -46.68
C VAL A 18 -32.34 23.75 -48.17
N ALA A 19 -32.54 22.49 -48.57
CA ALA A 19 -32.63 22.09 -49.98
C ALA A 19 -33.89 22.67 -50.64
N VAL A 20 -35.04 22.65 -49.96
CA VAL A 20 -36.28 23.30 -50.44
C VAL A 20 -36.11 24.82 -50.53
N PHE A 21 -35.37 25.44 -49.60
CA PHE A 21 -35.02 26.86 -49.65
C PHE A 21 -34.09 27.20 -50.82
N LEU A 22 -33.14 26.32 -51.14
CA LEU A 22 -32.25 26.45 -52.31
C LEU A 22 -33.01 26.32 -53.63
N VAL A 23 -34.01 25.44 -53.68
CA VAL A 23 -34.89 25.25 -54.85
C VAL A 23 -35.87 26.43 -55.04
N LEU A 24 -36.35 27.03 -53.95
CA LEU A 24 -37.20 28.23 -54.02
C LEU A 24 -36.42 29.49 -54.42
N LEU A 25 -35.11 29.55 -54.16
CA LEU A 25 -34.23 30.62 -54.63
C LEU A 25 -33.85 30.50 -56.11
N THR A 26 -33.90 29.31 -56.71
CA THR A 26 -33.62 29.08 -58.14
C THR A 26 -34.88 29.02 -59.02
N GLY A 27 -36.08 29.05 -58.42
CA GLY A 27 -37.38 28.91 -59.09
C GLY A 27 -37.71 30.02 -60.11
N ASP A 28 -37.07 31.18 -60.05
CA ASP A 28 -37.28 32.26 -61.03
C ASP A 28 -36.68 31.93 -62.42
N ALA A 29 -35.80 30.92 -62.53
CA ALA A 29 -35.16 30.56 -63.81
C ALA A 29 -36.00 29.60 -64.70
N VAL A 30 -37.12 29.06 -64.21
CA VAL A 30 -37.84 27.94 -64.86
C VAL A 30 -39.17 28.35 -65.53
N ILE A 31 -39.58 29.62 -65.51
CA ILE A 31 -40.82 30.09 -66.20
C ILE A 31 -40.54 30.62 -67.63
N ALA A 32 -39.45 30.19 -68.29
CA ALA A 32 -39.22 30.50 -69.70
C ALA A 32 -38.81 29.25 -70.48
N SER A 33 -39.70 28.25 -70.54
CA SER A 33 -39.53 27.07 -71.39
C SER A 33 -40.88 26.59 -71.93
N SER A 34 -41.43 27.35 -72.88
CA SER A 34 -42.27 26.84 -73.98
C SER A 34 -42.67 27.99 -74.91
N GLY A 35 -42.17 27.99 -76.15
CA GLY A 35 -42.65 28.84 -77.24
C GLY A 35 -41.56 29.69 -77.91
N GLU A 36 -41.00 29.15 -78.98
CA GLU A 36 -40.00 29.75 -79.87
C GLU A 36 -40.57 30.93 -80.69
N GLY A 37 -39.73 31.95 -80.99
CA GLY A 37 -39.98 32.83 -82.15
C GLY A 37 -39.54 34.30 -82.09
N HIS A 38 -38.23 34.54 -82.23
CA HIS A 38 -37.56 35.69 -82.89
C HIS A 38 -37.85 37.15 -82.52
N GLY A 39 -36.78 37.91 -82.21
CA GLY A 39 -36.76 39.36 -82.54
C GLY A 39 -35.91 40.31 -81.69
N THR A 40 -34.59 40.08 -81.64
CA THR A 40 -33.50 41.08 -81.52
C THR A 40 -33.48 42.15 -80.40
N ALA A 41 -32.33 42.16 -79.71
CA ALA A 41 -31.58 43.33 -79.22
C ALA A 41 -32.14 44.14 -78.05
N ALA A 42 -31.67 43.82 -76.83
CA ALA A 42 -31.57 44.79 -75.75
C ALA A 42 -30.21 44.64 -75.04
N THR A 43 -29.29 45.50 -75.46
CA THR A 43 -28.05 45.81 -74.76
C THR A 43 -28.31 46.51 -73.43
N LYS A 44 -27.56 46.10 -72.40
CA LYS A 44 -26.94 46.95 -71.35
C LYS A 44 -27.89 47.62 -70.34
N ARG A 45 -27.69 47.33 -69.04
CA ARG A 45 -26.82 48.07 -68.09
C ARG A 45 -27.59 49.20 -67.41
N TRP A 46 -28.06 48.90 -66.21
CA TRP A 46 -28.22 49.78 -65.04
C TRP A 46 -28.45 51.26 -65.35
N ASP A 47 -29.71 51.66 -65.45
CA ASP A 47 -30.11 53.07 -65.45
C ASP A 47 -30.94 53.36 -64.19
N TYR A 48 -30.57 54.45 -63.53
CA TYR A 48 -31.05 54.91 -62.25
C TYR A 48 -31.95 56.12 -62.51
N LYS A 49 -33.27 56.02 -62.46
CA LYS A 49 -34.14 57.19 -62.24
C LYS A 49 -35.42 56.85 -61.48
N LEU A 50 -35.38 57.32 -60.24
CA LEU A 50 -36.43 57.87 -59.40
C LEU A 50 -37.76 58.24 -60.09
N SER A 51 -38.84 57.83 -59.42
CA SER A 51 -40.22 58.36 -59.44
C SER A 51 -41.12 57.94 -60.61
N THR A 52 -41.84 56.83 -60.42
CA THR A 52 -43.32 56.80 -60.29
C THR A 52 -43.75 55.43 -59.74
N GLY A 53 -44.68 55.42 -58.79
CA GLY A 53 -45.06 54.24 -58.02
C GLY A 53 -45.57 53.07 -58.86
N GLU A 54 -44.83 51.98 -58.81
CA GLU A 54 -45.32 50.64 -59.06
C GLU A 54 -44.67 49.76 -57.98
N HIS A 55 -45.49 49.27 -57.04
CA HIS A 55 -45.00 48.54 -55.88
C HIS A 55 -44.36 47.23 -56.37
N ASP A 56 -43.03 47.14 -56.34
CA ASP A 56 -42.26 45.92 -56.63
C ASP A 56 -42.73 44.78 -55.72
N PHE A 57 -43.68 43.99 -56.22
CA PHE A 57 -44.24 42.84 -55.50
C PHE A 57 -43.14 41.80 -55.16
N THR A 58 -42.04 41.78 -55.92
CA THR A 58 -40.91 40.84 -55.78
C THR A 58 -40.12 40.99 -54.47
N ASP A 59 -39.88 42.21 -53.99
CA ASP A 59 -39.14 42.42 -52.73
C ASP A 59 -40.01 42.11 -51.51
N THR A 60 -41.31 42.36 -51.59
CA THR A 60 -42.26 42.02 -50.51
C THR A 60 -42.37 40.51 -50.33
N PHE A 61 -42.44 39.74 -51.41
CA PHE A 61 -42.45 38.26 -51.33
C PHE A 61 -41.15 37.69 -50.76
N ARG A 62 -39.99 38.27 -51.09
CA ARG A 62 -38.69 37.84 -50.52
C ARG A 62 -38.61 38.12 -49.02
N VAL A 63 -39.04 39.29 -48.58
CA VAL A 63 -39.08 39.66 -47.15
C VAL A 63 -40.08 38.79 -46.38
N MET A 64 -41.25 38.51 -46.96
CA MET A 64 -42.24 37.58 -46.39
C MET A 64 -41.66 36.18 -46.21
N ASN A 65 -41.02 35.62 -47.23
CA ASN A 65 -40.40 34.30 -47.17
C ASN A 65 -39.25 34.25 -46.15
N PHE A 66 -38.42 35.30 -46.07
CA PHE A 66 -37.38 35.41 -45.05
C PHE A 66 -37.98 35.48 -43.64
N ALA A 67 -39.05 36.26 -43.44
CA ALA A 67 -39.73 36.36 -42.15
C ALA A 67 -40.32 35.01 -41.70
N VAL A 68 -40.98 34.28 -42.60
CA VAL A 68 -41.50 32.94 -42.31
C VAL A 68 -40.37 31.98 -41.95
N LEU A 69 -39.26 32.01 -42.68
CA LEU A 69 -38.08 31.18 -42.37
C LEU A 69 -37.46 31.56 -41.03
N ALA A 70 -37.28 32.86 -40.75
CA ALA A 70 -36.70 33.35 -39.51
C ALA A 70 -37.54 32.94 -38.29
N ILE A 71 -38.86 33.02 -38.42
CA ILE A 71 -39.80 32.57 -37.37
C ILE A 71 -39.69 31.05 -37.19
N ALA A 72 -39.74 30.26 -38.27
CA ALA A 72 -39.60 28.82 -38.20
C ALA A 72 -38.26 28.39 -37.58
N LEU A 73 -37.17 29.06 -37.94
CA LEU A 73 -35.83 28.84 -37.40
C LEU A 73 -35.77 29.20 -35.91
N PHE A 74 -36.34 30.34 -35.50
CA PHE A 74 -36.39 30.75 -34.10
C PHE A 74 -37.12 29.72 -33.22
N PHE A 75 -38.29 29.24 -33.66
CA PHE A 75 -39.04 28.21 -32.94
C PHE A 75 -38.28 26.87 -32.87
N LEU A 76 -37.56 26.50 -33.94
CA LEU A 76 -36.80 25.25 -33.97
C LEU A 76 -35.50 25.30 -33.14
N LEU A 77 -34.81 26.44 -33.11
CA LEU A 77 -33.50 26.59 -32.44
C LEU A 77 -33.60 27.00 -30.98
N LYS A 78 -34.69 27.65 -30.54
CA LYS A 78 -34.86 28.08 -29.14
C LYS A 78 -34.65 26.94 -28.15
N LYS A 79 -35.17 25.74 -28.46
CA LYS A 79 -35.06 24.56 -27.59
C LYS A 79 -33.64 23.95 -27.55
N PRO A 80 -33.00 23.59 -28.68
CA PRO A 80 -31.65 23.01 -28.64
C PRO A 80 -30.57 23.97 -28.14
N VAL A 81 -30.68 25.28 -28.42
CA VAL A 81 -29.70 26.28 -27.96
C VAL A 81 -29.79 26.47 -26.44
N SER A 82 -31.00 26.63 -25.90
CA SER A 82 -31.19 26.75 -24.45
C SER A 82 -30.76 25.49 -23.71
N GLN A 83 -31.05 24.31 -24.27
CA GLN A 83 -30.64 23.04 -23.66
C GLN A 83 -29.12 22.89 -23.68
N PHE A 84 -28.45 23.18 -24.80
CA PHE A 84 -26.99 23.08 -24.90
C PHE A 84 -26.27 24.01 -23.91
N LEU A 85 -26.72 25.26 -23.78
CA LEU A 85 -26.13 26.20 -22.83
C LEU A 85 -26.40 25.79 -21.38
N GLY A 86 -27.62 25.33 -21.07
CA GLY A 86 -27.96 24.79 -19.75
C GLY A 86 -27.10 23.58 -19.38
N ASP A 87 -26.97 22.60 -20.29
CA ASP A 87 -26.14 21.42 -20.11
C ASP A 87 -24.66 21.81 -19.89
N ARG A 88 -24.16 22.85 -20.58
CA ARG A 88 -22.78 23.33 -20.39
C ARG A 88 -22.59 24.00 -19.02
N ILE A 89 -23.53 24.83 -18.59
CA ILE A 89 -23.48 25.47 -17.27
C ILE A 89 -23.54 24.42 -16.17
N GLN A 90 -24.45 23.44 -16.30
CA GLN A 90 -24.59 22.36 -15.33
C GLN A 90 -23.32 21.50 -15.26
N ASN A 91 -22.74 21.11 -16.40
CA ASN A 91 -21.49 20.34 -16.41
C ASN A 91 -20.33 21.11 -15.75
N ILE A 92 -20.20 22.42 -16.02
CA ILE A 92 -19.14 23.23 -15.40
C ILE A 92 -19.37 23.34 -13.90
N SER A 93 -20.61 23.57 -13.45
CA SER A 93 -20.95 23.61 -12.03
C SER A 93 -20.61 22.29 -11.34
N GLN A 94 -20.97 21.16 -11.95
CA GLN A 94 -20.66 19.82 -11.42
C GLN A 94 -19.16 19.57 -11.36
N GLN A 95 -18.39 19.97 -12.39
CA GLN A 95 -16.93 19.85 -12.38
C GLN A 95 -16.28 20.72 -11.30
N LEU A 96 -16.77 21.94 -11.07
CA LEU A 96 -16.27 22.80 -10.01
C LEU A 96 -16.57 22.23 -8.62
N GLU A 97 -17.79 21.75 -8.40
CA GLU A 97 -18.18 21.11 -7.14
C GLU A 97 -17.36 19.84 -6.88
N GLU A 98 -17.13 19.02 -7.92
CA GLU A 98 -16.27 17.85 -7.82
C GLU A 98 -14.81 18.22 -7.49
N LEU A 99 -14.26 19.25 -8.14
CA LEU A 99 -12.90 19.73 -7.86
C LEU A 99 -12.76 20.29 -6.44
N GLU A 100 -13.75 21.03 -5.95
CA GLU A 100 -13.77 21.53 -4.57
C GLU A 100 -13.85 20.38 -3.58
N ALA A 101 -14.71 19.38 -3.83
CA ALA A 101 -14.80 18.18 -2.99
C ALA A 101 -13.49 17.38 -2.99
N GLN A 102 -12.86 17.21 -4.15
CA GLN A 102 -11.56 16.53 -4.26
C GLN A 102 -10.46 17.30 -3.53
N LYS A 103 -10.43 18.64 -3.65
CA LYS A 103 -9.48 19.49 -2.94
C LYS A 103 -9.66 19.37 -1.43
N ALA A 104 -10.89 19.49 -0.93
CA ALA A 104 -11.19 19.34 0.50
C ALA A 104 -10.82 17.95 1.03
N ALA A 105 -11.08 16.89 0.25
CA ALA A 105 -10.68 15.53 0.60
C ALA A 105 -9.16 15.35 0.63
N ALA A 106 -8.43 15.97 -0.31
CA ALA A 106 -6.98 15.95 -0.35
C ALA A 106 -6.37 16.72 0.84
N GLU A 107 -6.88 17.91 1.15
CA GLU A 107 -6.45 18.70 2.32
C GLU A 107 -6.70 17.94 3.62
N LYS A 108 -7.87 17.30 3.77
CA LYS A 108 -8.17 16.46 4.93
C LYS A 108 -7.18 15.29 5.06
N LYS A 109 -6.92 14.56 3.97
CA LYS A 109 -5.94 13.46 3.98
C LYS A 109 -4.53 13.95 4.33
N LEU A 110 -4.14 15.12 3.84
CA LEU A 110 -2.85 15.73 4.15
C LEU A 110 -2.76 16.05 5.65
N ALA A 111 -3.80 16.65 6.22
CA ALA A 111 -3.87 16.90 7.66
C ALA A 111 -3.78 15.61 8.49
N GLU A 112 -4.53 14.56 8.11
CA GLU A 112 -4.48 13.25 8.76
C GLU A 112 -3.08 12.61 8.67
N TYR A 113 -2.40 12.73 7.53
CA TYR A 113 -1.04 12.20 7.39
C TYR A 113 -0.02 13.00 8.19
N ASN A 114 -0.13 14.33 8.24
CA ASN A 114 0.74 15.15 9.06
C ASN A 114 0.58 14.86 10.55
N GLU A 115 -0.66 14.67 11.02
CA GLU A 115 -0.93 14.26 12.40
C GLU A 115 -0.30 12.89 12.69
N LYS A 116 -0.52 11.91 11.82
CA LYS A 116 0.10 10.57 11.94
C LYS A 116 1.63 10.63 11.93
N LEU A 117 2.23 11.46 11.07
CA LEU A 117 3.68 11.66 11.04
C LEU A 117 4.19 12.24 12.35
N SER A 118 3.48 13.23 12.91
CA SER A 118 3.84 13.82 14.21
C SER A 118 3.72 12.82 15.35
N THR A 119 2.69 11.96 15.36
CA THR A 119 2.54 10.94 16.40
C THR A 119 3.57 9.83 16.25
N LEU A 120 3.91 9.43 15.02
CA LEU A 120 4.92 8.41 14.74
C LEU A 120 6.30 8.76 15.29
N SER A 121 6.74 10.02 15.20
CA SER A 121 8.01 10.45 15.81
C SER A 121 8.00 10.25 17.33
N SER A 122 6.94 10.68 18.01
CA SER A 122 6.80 10.50 19.46
C SER A 122 6.69 9.02 19.86
N GLU A 123 5.97 8.20 19.11
CA GLU A 123 5.87 6.77 19.34
C GLU A 123 7.23 6.07 19.13
N SER A 124 7.98 6.45 18.10
CA SER A 124 9.31 5.90 17.83
C SER A 124 10.28 6.21 18.97
N GLU A 125 10.27 7.44 19.48
CA GLU A 125 11.08 7.81 20.65
C GLU A 125 10.69 7.01 21.90
N LYS A 126 9.37 6.88 22.17
CA LYS A 126 8.87 6.04 23.28
C LYS A 126 9.32 4.60 23.16
N ILE A 127 9.26 4.02 21.95
CA ILE A 127 9.71 2.65 21.68
C ILE A 127 11.20 2.52 21.98
N ILE A 128 12.02 3.46 21.49
CA ILE A 128 13.47 3.45 21.75
C ILE A 128 13.77 3.54 23.25
N ASP A 129 13.08 4.41 23.97
CA ASP A 129 13.29 4.56 25.42
C ASP A 129 12.85 3.32 26.20
N GLN A 130 11.73 2.70 25.81
CA GLN A 130 11.30 1.41 26.37
C GLN A 130 12.34 0.32 26.13
N TYR A 131 12.88 0.20 24.92
CA TYR A 131 13.95 -0.76 24.62
C TYR A 131 15.23 -0.47 25.40
N ARG A 132 15.59 0.80 25.60
CA ARG A 132 16.75 1.18 26.42
C ARG A 132 16.54 0.76 27.88
N GLN A 133 15.37 1.03 28.46
CA GLN A 133 15.05 0.62 29.83
C GLN A 133 15.03 -0.90 29.98
N GLN A 134 14.41 -1.62 29.05
CA GLN A 134 14.41 -3.09 29.04
C GLN A 134 15.83 -3.65 28.89
N GLY A 135 16.66 -3.03 28.05
CA GLY A 135 18.05 -3.43 27.87
C GLY A 135 18.89 -3.25 29.15
N ILE A 136 18.68 -2.16 29.89
CA ILE A 136 19.34 -1.93 31.17
C ILE A 136 18.90 -2.97 32.21
N ALA A 137 17.59 -3.19 32.36
CA ALA A 137 17.04 -4.17 33.29
C ALA A 137 17.51 -5.60 32.95
N LEU A 138 17.56 -5.96 31.67
CA LEU A 138 18.05 -7.26 31.23
C LEU A 138 19.55 -7.41 31.49
N LYS A 139 20.35 -6.37 31.24
CA LYS A 139 21.78 -6.37 31.55
C LYS A 139 22.02 -6.60 33.04
N GLU A 140 21.30 -5.89 33.90
CA GLU A 140 21.41 -6.04 35.35
C GLU A 140 21.06 -7.46 35.79
N LYS A 141 19.94 -8.01 35.28
CA LYS A 141 19.53 -9.39 35.54
C LYS A 141 20.57 -10.42 35.07
N ILE A 142 21.16 -10.25 33.88
CA ILE A 142 22.21 -11.15 33.38
C ILE A 142 23.44 -11.11 34.29
N LEU A 143 23.83 -9.92 34.77
CA LEU A 143 24.97 -9.78 35.66
C LEU A 143 24.70 -10.44 37.02
N GLU A 144 23.49 -10.28 37.56
CA GLU A 144 23.06 -10.93 38.81
C GLU A 144 23.05 -12.46 38.66
N GLU A 145 22.44 -12.98 37.59
CA GLU A 145 22.41 -14.41 37.30
C GLU A 145 23.83 -14.98 37.09
N ALA A 146 24.71 -14.25 36.40
CA ALA A 146 26.09 -14.65 36.20
C ALA A 146 26.88 -14.67 37.52
N ALA A 147 26.67 -13.69 38.40
CA ALA A 147 27.30 -13.66 39.72
C ALA A 147 26.83 -14.84 40.59
N ALA A 148 25.52 -15.09 40.65
CA ALA A 148 24.96 -16.22 41.38
C ALA A 148 25.42 -17.58 40.82
N ALA A 149 25.55 -17.70 39.49
CA ALA A 149 26.08 -18.89 38.85
C ALA A 149 27.57 -19.11 39.18
N ALA A 150 28.37 -18.04 39.21
CA ALA A 150 29.78 -18.10 39.58
C ALA A 150 29.96 -18.54 41.04
N GLU A 151 29.20 -17.97 41.98
CA GLU A 151 29.22 -18.36 43.40
C GLU A 151 28.85 -19.83 43.58
N LYS A 152 27.77 -20.28 42.91
CA LYS A 152 27.36 -21.69 42.94
C LYS A 152 28.43 -22.62 42.37
N LEU A 153 29.11 -22.22 41.31
CA LEU A 153 30.19 -23.00 40.70
C LEU A 153 31.38 -23.10 41.65
N GLU A 154 31.75 -22.01 42.32
CA GLU A 154 32.82 -22.00 43.32
C GLU A 154 32.48 -22.93 44.50
N GLU A 155 31.26 -22.85 45.02
CA GLU A 155 30.80 -23.74 46.10
C GLU A 155 30.83 -25.22 45.67
N GLN A 156 30.38 -25.51 44.45
CA GLN A 156 30.45 -26.87 43.90
C GLN A 156 31.89 -27.35 43.71
N ALA A 157 32.79 -26.48 43.26
CA ALA A 157 34.20 -26.79 43.09
C ALA A 157 34.86 -27.09 44.44
N MET A 158 34.61 -26.27 45.48
CA MET A 158 35.12 -26.52 46.83
C MET A 158 34.64 -27.85 47.39
N ARG A 159 33.34 -28.15 47.29
CA ARG A 159 32.79 -29.44 47.74
C ARG A 159 33.40 -30.63 46.99
N THR A 160 33.65 -30.47 45.69
CA THR A 160 34.30 -31.51 44.88
C THR A 160 35.74 -31.70 45.30
N ILE A 161 36.49 -30.62 45.52
CA ILE A 161 37.87 -30.67 46.02
C ILE A 161 37.93 -31.40 47.36
N ASP A 162 37.06 -31.06 48.30
CA ASP A 162 37.01 -31.71 49.62
C ASP A 162 36.73 -33.21 49.50
N HIS A 163 35.81 -33.59 48.61
CA HIS A 163 35.48 -34.98 48.34
C HIS A 163 36.66 -35.75 47.75
N GLU A 164 37.29 -35.21 46.70
CA GLU A 164 38.46 -35.79 46.05
C GLU A 164 39.65 -35.89 47.02
N PHE A 165 39.85 -34.89 47.88
CA PHE A 165 40.91 -34.92 48.89
C PHE A 165 40.67 -36.00 49.94
N ALA A 166 39.43 -36.18 50.40
CA ALA A 166 39.07 -37.26 51.33
C ALA A 166 39.25 -38.65 50.70
N GLN A 167 38.88 -38.81 49.42
CA GLN A 167 39.10 -40.04 48.68
C GLN A 167 40.60 -40.33 48.49
N ALA A 168 41.37 -39.35 48.02
CA ALA A 168 42.81 -39.48 47.84
C ALA A 168 43.52 -39.83 49.15
N ARG A 169 43.12 -39.22 50.27
CA ARG A 169 43.65 -39.57 51.59
C ARG A 169 43.37 -41.02 51.96
N THR A 170 42.13 -41.48 51.79
CA THR A 170 41.74 -42.87 52.09
C THR A 170 42.54 -43.85 51.24
N GLN A 171 42.74 -43.52 49.97
CA GLN A 171 43.51 -44.36 49.04
C GLN A 171 45.01 -44.39 49.42
N LEU A 172 45.59 -43.26 49.79
CA LEU A 172 46.97 -43.19 50.29
C LEU A 172 47.15 -43.99 51.59
N GLU A 173 46.20 -43.90 52.53
CA GLU A 173 46.23 -44.66 53.78
C GLU A 173 46.20 -46.18 53.49
N ALA A 174 45.36 -46.62 52.55
CA ALA A 174 45.30 -48.01 52.11
C ALA A 174 46.63 -48.47 51.46
N GLU A 175 47.20 -47.69 50.55
CA GLU A 175 48.48 -48.00 49.91
C GLU A 175 49.64 -48.07 50.91
N VAL A 176 49.67 -47.16 51.89
CA VAL A 176 50.70 -47.16 52.93
C VAL A 176 50.55 -48.40 53.81
N PHE A 177 49.33 -48.77 54.17
CA PHE A 177 49.06 -49.97 54.96
C PHE A 177 49.48 -51.25 54.22
N GLU A 178 49.15 -51.35 52.93
CA GLU A 178 49.55 -52.46 52.07
C GLU A 178 51.08 -52.59 51.98
N LYS A 179 51.79 -51.50 51.72
CA LYS A 179 53.26 -51.48 51.66
C LYS A 179 53.90 -51.80 53.02
N ALA A 180 53.33 -51.32 54.11
CA ALA A 180 53.80 -51.62 55.45
C ALA A 180 53.62 -53.10 55.79
N LEU A 181 52.47 -53.69 55.45
CA LEU A 181 52.18 -55.11 55.64
C LEU A 181 53.13 -55.98 54.81
N ALA A 182 53.33 -55.65 53.54
CA ALA A 182 54.27 -56.37 52.66
C ALA A 182 55.70 -56.36 53.23
N LYS A 183 56.16 -55.20 53.75
CA LYS A 183 57.49 -55.07 54.35
C LYS A 183 57.61 -55.79 55.71
N ALA A 184 56.53 -55.80 56.49
CA ALA A 184 56.46 -56.56 57.74
C ALA A 184 56.52 -58.07 57.46
N GLU A 185 55.77 -58.55 56.45
CA GLU A 185 55.80 -59.95 56.01
C GLU A 185 57.20 -60.36 55.54
N GLU A 186 57.86 -59.53 54.72
CA GLU A 186 59.24 -59.76 54.28
C GLU A 186 60.20 -59.86 55.49
N LYS A 187 60.05 -58.96 56.47
CA LYS A 187 60.89 -58.94 57.66
C LYS A 187 60.65 -60.15 58.57
N ILE A 188 59.40 -60.58 58.74
CA ILE A 188 59.04 -61.78 59.52
C ILE A 188 59.62 -63.02 58.84
N LYS A 189 59.41 -63.19 57.53
CA LYS A 189 59.98 -64.31 56.77
C LYS A 189 61.50 -64.40 56.90
N LYS A 190 62.19 -63.26 56.96
CA LYS A 190 63.65 -63.21 57.07
C LYS A 190 64.20 -63.47 58.48
N ASN A 191 63.43 -63.20 59.53
CA ASN A 191 63.93 -63.22 60.92
C ASN A 191 63.22 -64.27 61.82
N ILE A 192 62.33 -65.11 61.28
CA ILE A 192 61.64 -66.13 62.06
C ILE A 192 62.62 -67.20 62.57
N THR A 193 62.53 -67.53 63.85
CA THR A 193 63.36 -68.56 64.49
C THR A 193 62.53 -69.82 64.81
N GLU A 194 63.19 -70.97 65.07
CA GLU A 194 62.50 -72.20 65.47
C GLU A 194 61.68 -72.03 66.76
N GLN A 195 62.20 -71.22 67.69
CA GLN A 195 61.53 -70.92 68.97
C GLN A 195 60.24 -70.11 68.77
N ASP A 196 60.19 -69.23 67.77
CA ASP A 196 58.97 -68.50 67.39
C ASP A 196 57.93 -69.43 66.75
N GLN A 197 58.35 -70.42 65.96
CA GLN A 197 57.45 -71.40 65.35
C GLN A 197 56.78 -72.29 66.40
N ASP A 198 57.54 -72.81 67.36
CA ASP A 198 57.01 -73.63 68.46
C ASP A 198 56.02 -72.84 69.33
N MET A 199 56.31 -71.55 69.57
CA MET A 199 55.41 -70.66 70.29
C MET A 199 54.10 -70.41 69.53
N LEU A 200 54.16 -70.14 68.23
CA LEU A 200 52.97 -69.95 67.37
C LEU A 200 52.08 -71.19 67.31
N VAL A 201 52.68 -72.39 67.25
CA VAL A 201 51.94 -73.67 67.28
C VAL A 201 51.22 -73.85 68.62
N ASN A 202 51.91 -73.59 69.74
CA ASN A 202 51.30 -73.68 71.07
C ASN A 202 50.19 -72.64 71.28
N GLU A 203 50.35 -71.42 70.77
CA GLU A 203 49.31 -70.38 70.83
C GLU A 203 48.08 -70.76 70.01
N TYR A 204 48.27 -71.31 68.80
CA TYR A 204 47.17 -71.83 67.98
C TYR A 204 46.41 -72.96 68.68
N LEU A 205 47.14 -73.95 69.21
CA LEU A 205 46.54 -75.06 69.96
C LEU A 205 45.77 -74.55 71.19
N THR A 206 46.31 -73.57 71.92
CA THR A 206 45.64 -72.98 73.07
C THR A 206 44.36 -72.25 72.67
N LYS A 207 44.40 -71.43 71.60
CA LYS A 207 43.27 -70.62 71.14
C LYS A 207 42.12 -71.46 70.56
N VAL A 208 42.44 -72.62 69.98
CA VAL A 208 41.44 -73.59 69.48
C VAL A 208 40.88 -74.47 70.60
N VAL A 209 41.59 -74.59 71.74
CA VAL A 209 41.12 -75.32 72.93
C VAL A 209 40.39 -74.40 73.93
N THR A 210 40.60 -73.08 73.87
CA THR A 210 39.94 -72.07 74.72
C THR A 210 38.69 -71.44 74.09
N ASN A 211 38.25 -71.95 72.94
CA ASN A 211 36.98 -71.64 72.28
C ASN A 211 36.15 -72.93 72.18
#